data_AF-D5UIU5-F1
#
_entry.id   AF-D5UIU5-F1
#
_cell.length_a   1.000
_cell.length_b   1.000
_cell.length_c   1.000
_cell.angle_alpha   90.00
_cell.angle_beta   90.00
_cell.angle_gamma   90.00
#
_symmetry.space_group_name_H-M   'P 1'
#
loop_
_entity.id
_entity.type
_entity.pdbx_description
1 polymer ?
#
loop_
_entity_poly.entity_id
_entity_poly.type
_entity_poly.pdbx_seq_one_letter_code
_entity_poly.pdbx_strand_id
1 'polypeptide(L)'
;MDDPVRHVLERLHDALEDVAHALLLDPVERAVVADDGAPAHLLAGARSIVTALDAVVATDARASAIVDAGDATLYAVHLAGGLAAVLVGPAAWNVALARRTADPLLGELLTDELAELVRRPARPTATAATPPGGTPGTGTRAQALRADAIRHVARGD
;
A
#
# COMPACT_ATOMS: atom_id res chain seq x y z
N MET A 1 -5.72 11.40 16.21
CA MET A 1 -6.71 10.36 15.92
C MET A 1 -5.90 9.24 15.32
N ASP A 2 -5.62 8.23 16.13
CA ASP A 2 -4.81 7.07 15.73
C ASP A 2 -5.50 6.36 14.56
N ASP A 3 -4.70 5.94 13.59
CA ASP A 3 -5.19 5.23 12.41
C ASP A 3 -5.61 3.81 12.85
N PRO A 4 -6.92 3.48 12.82
CA PRO A 4 -7.40 2.19 13.32
C PRO A 4 -6.84 1.01 12.52
N VAL A 5 -6.48 1.22 11.26
CA VAL A 5 -5.85 0.21 10.41
C VAL A 5 -4.44 -0.08 10.92
N ARG A 6 -3.68 0.99 11.21
CA ARG A 6 -2.34 0.89 11.77
C ARG A 6 -2.35 0.16 13.11
N HIS A 7 -3.33 0.45 13.97
CA HIS A 7 -3.47 -0.26 15.24
C HIS A 7 -3.68 -1.77 15.09
N VAL A 8 -4.47 -2.20 14.09
CA VAL A 8 -4.65 -3.65 13.83
C VAL A 8 -3.38 -4.28 13.25
N LEU A 9 -2.65 -3.57 12.37
CA LEU A 9 -1.37 -4.05 11.84
C LEU A 9 -0.31 -4.17 12.93
N GLU A 10 -0.25 -3.22 13.87
CA GLU A 10 0.61 -3.29 15.05
C GLU A 10 0.27 -4.51 15.92
N ARG A 11 -1.03 -4.73 16.20
CA ARG A 11 -1.47 -5.93 16.94
C ARG A 11 -1.14 -7.23 16.20
N LEU A 12 -1.22 -7.25 14.87
CA LEU A 12 -0.81 -8.40 14.06
C LEU A 12 0.69 -8.65 14.17
N HIS A 13 1.50 -7.61 14.13
CA HIS A 13 2.95 -7.70 14.29
C HIS A 13 3.31 -8.21 15.70
N ASP A 14 2.72 -7.63 16.74
CA ASP A 14 2.95 -8.04 18.14
C ASP A 14 2.49 -9.49 18.41
N ALA A 15 1.40 -9.94 17.77
CA ALA A 15 0.88 -11.28 17.96
C ALA A 15 1.65 -12.35 17.16
N LEU A 16 2.44 -11.94 16.17
CA LEU A 16 3.17 -12.83 15.27
C LEU A 16 4.66 -12.55 15.40
N GLU A 17 5.32 -13.18 16.38
CA GLU A 17 6.73 -12.95 16.73
C GLU A 17 7.71 -13.05 15.54
N ASP A 18 7.36 -13.83 14.51
CA ASP A 18 8.19 -14.06 13.32
C ASP A 18 7.82 -13.18 12.11
N VAL A 19 6.81 -12.32 12.20
CA VAL A 19 6.43 -11.47 11.05
C VAL A 19 7.37 -10.29 10.94
N ALA A 20 8.10 -10.22 9.84
CA ALA A 20 8.95 -9.10 9.49
C ALA A 20 8.14 -7.88 9.05
N HIS A 21 7.08 -8.10 8.25
CA HIS A 21 6.24 -7.03 7.73
C HIS A 21 4.76 -7.41 7.65
N ALA A 22 3.88 -6.45 7.96
CA ALA A 22 2.44 -6.57 7.77
C ALA A 22 1.94 -5.42 6.88
N LEU A 23 1.28 -5.77 5.78
CA LEU A 23 0.83 -4.84 4.76
C LEU A 23 -0.67 -4.97 4.53
N LEU A 24 -1.34 -3.84 4.32
CA LEU A 24 -2.69 -3.78 3.78
C LEU A 24 -2.67 -3.04 2.44
N LEU A 25 -3.16 -3.71 1.39
CA LEU A 25 -3.03 -3.28 0.00
C LEU A 25 -4.39 -3.23 -0.69
N ASP A 26 -4.61 -2.17 -1.48
CA ASP A 26 -5.65 -2.10 -2.52
C ASP A 26 -5.03 -2.55 -3.88
N PRO A 27 -5.61 -3.55 -4.58
CA PRO A 27 -5.14 -4.07 -5.86
C PRO A 27 -5.12 -3.04 -6.98
N VAL A 28 -5.91 -1.95 -6.89
CA VAL A 28 -6.10 -0.92 -7.92
C VAL A 28 -5.34 0.38 -7.60
N GLU A 29 -4.36 0.33 -6.68
CA GLU A 29 -3.40 1.40 -6.37
C GLU A 29 -3.82 2.51 -5.40
N ARG A 30 -4.94 2.40 -4.68
CA ARG A 30 -5.45 3.55 -3.89
C ARG A 30 -4.98 3.67 -2.44
N ALA A 31 -4.63 2.56 -1.80
CA ALA A 31 -4.19 2.59 -0.40
C ALA A 31 -3.15 1.50 -0.12
N VAL A 32 -2.03 1.92 0.49
CA VAL A 32 -1.05 1.03 1.10
C VAL A 32 -0.89 1.51 2.53
N VAL A 33 -1.30 0.68 3.49
CA VAL A 33 -0.83 0.83 4.86
C VAL A 33 0.23 -0.24 5.03
N ALA A 34 1.49 0.18 4.99
CA ALA A 34 2.64 -0.65 5.29
C ALA A 34 3.17 -0.27 6.67
N ASP A 35 3.86 -1.19 7.35
CA ASP A 35 4.77 -0.75 8.41
C ASP A 35 5.83 0.19 7.82
N ASP A 36 6.39 1.06 8.66
CA ASP A 36 7.29 2.13 8.23
C ASP A 36 8.70 1.64 7.78
N GLY A 37 8.91 0.34 7.60
CA GLY A 37 10.18 -0.28 7.23
C GLY A 37 10.15 -1.19 5.99
N ALA A 38 8.98 -1.46 5.40
CA ALA A 38 8.86 -2.40 4.28
C ALA A 38 9.63 -1.92 3.02
N PRO A 39 10.58 -2.71 2.49
CA PRO A 39 11.37 -2.31 1.34
C PRO A 39 10.53 -2.30 0.04
N ALA A 40 10.85 -1.38 -0.87
CA ALA A 40 10.04 -1.11 -2.08
C ALA A 40 9.82 -2.34 -2.99
N HIS A 41 10.81 -3.24 -3.08
CA HIS A 41 10.69 -4.46 -3.88
C HIS A 41 9.68 -5.45 -3.29
N LEU A 42 9.58 -5.52 -1.95
CA LEU A 42 8.61 -6.33 -1.25
C LEU A 42 7.21 -5.78 -1.47
N LEU A 43 7.03 -4.45 -1.40
CA LEU A 43 5.76 -3.80 -1.73
C LEU A 43 5.33 -4.08 -3.18
N ALA A 44 6.26 -4.04 -4.13
CA ALA A 44 5.98 -4.36 -5.53
C ALA A 44 5.55 -5.83 -5.70
N GLY A 45 6.28 -6.77 -5.08
CA GLY A 45 5.94 -8.20 -5.12
C GLY A 45 4.59 -8.49 -4.45
N ALA A 46 4.35 -7.91 -3.28
CA ALA A 46 3.08 -8.03 -2.56
C ALA A 46 1.90 -7.50 -3.40
N ARG A 47 2.08 -6.36 -4.09
CA ARG A 47 1.06 -5.85 -5.04
C ARG A 47 0.79 -6.83 -6.17
N SER A 48 1.82 -7.40 -6.80
CA SER A 48 1.62 -8.41 -7.85
C SER A 48 0.84 -9.63 -7.36
N ILE A 49 1.13 -10.10 -6.15
CA ILE A 49 0.39 -11.21 -5.51
C ILE A 49 -1.07 -10.81 -5.28
N VAL A 50 -1.33 -9.61 -4.75
CA VAL A 50 -2.67 -9.12 -4.48
C VAL A 50 -3.49 -8.95 -5.77
N THR A 51 -2.89 -8.42 -6.84
CA THR A 51 -3.55 -8.34 -8.15
C THR A 51 -3.89 -9.74 -8.70
N ALA A 52 -2.98 -10.71 -8.56
CA ALA A 52 -3.25 -12.08 -8.97
C ALA A 52 -4.36 -12.72 -8.13
N LEU A 53 -4.39 -12.42 -6.82
CA LEU A 53 -5.40 -12.92 -5.90
C LEU A 53 -6.79 -12.35 -6.22
N ASP A 54 -6.88 -11.06 -6.53
CA ASP A 54 -8.12 -10.38 -6.93
C ASP A 54 -8.73 -11.01 -8.19
N ALA A 55 -7.89 -11.36 -9.17
CA ALA A 55 -8.34 -12.08 -10.37
C ALA A 55 -8.94 -13.47 -10.06
N VAL A 56 -8.53 -14.12 -8.97
CA VAL A 56 -9.07 -15.42 -8.53
C VAL A 56 -10.35 -15.27 -7.73
N VAL A 57 -10.45 -14.22 -6.89
CA VAL A 57 -11.60 -13.93 -6.00
C VAL A 57 -12.88 -13.64 -6.76
N ALA A 58 -12.79 -13.19 -8.02
CA ALA A 58 -13.95 -13.09 -8.92
C ALA A 58 -14.76 -14.41 -9.03
N THR A 59 -14.19 -15.53 -8.58
CA THR A 59 -14.79 -16.87 -8.57
C THR A 59 -15.04 -17.45 -7.17
N ASP A 60 -14.41 -16.94 -6.10
CA ASP A 60 -14.48 -17.50 -4.73
C ASP A 60 -14.40 -16.39 -3.67
N ALA A 61 -15.33 -16.41 -2.71
CA ALA A 61 -15.54 -15.33 -1.73
C ALA A 61 -14.38 -15.15 -0.73
N ARG A 62 -13.46 -16.12 -0.62
CA ARG A 62 -12.26 -16.01 0.24
C ARG A 62 -11.06 -16.70 -0.40
N ALA A 63 -10.26 -15.94 -1.15
CA ALA A 63 -8.97 -16.41 -1.64
C ALA A 63 -7.83 -16.04 -0.70
N SER A 64 -6.86 -16.94 -0.58
CA SER A 64 -5.57 -16.68 0.05
C SER A 64 -4.46 -17.34 -0.76
N ALA A 65 -3.28 -16.75 -0.74
CA ALA A 65 -2.08 -17.28 -1.37
C ALA A 65 -0.95 -17.40 -0.34
N ILE A 66 -0.15 -18.46 -0.50
CA ILE A 66 1.13 -18.63 0.19
C ILE A 66 2.20 -18.63 -0.89
N VAL A 67 3.21 -17.78 -0.74
CA VAL A 67 4.28 -17.63 -1.72
C VAL A 67 5.62 -17.74 -1.01
N ASP A 68 6.40 -18.73 -1.40
CA ASP A 68 7.79 -18.86 -0.95
C ASP A 68 8.72 -18.07 -1.90
N ALA A 69 9.36 -17.04 -1.37
CA ALA A 69 10.24 -16.12 -2.08
C ALA A 69 11.73 -16.38 -1.78
N GLY A 70 12.09 -17.59 -1.37
CA GLY A 70 13.47 -18.00 -1.10
C GLY A 70 13.96 -17.59 0.29
N ASP A 71 14.04 -16.29 0.58
CA ASP A 71 14.46 -15.74 1.87
C ASP A 71 13.29 -15.38 2.79
N ALA A 72 12.09 -15.30 2.24
CA ALA A 72 10.86 -15.02 2.96
C ALA A 72 9.70 -15.92 2.50
N THR A 73 8.73 -16.10 3.37
CA THR A 73 7.43 -16.71 3.03
C THR A 73 6.35 -15.66 3.23
N LEU A 74 5.55 -15.43 2.19
CA LEU A 74 4.46 -14.46 2.20
C LEU A 74 3.13 -15.19 2.34
N TYR A 75 2.28 -14.66 3.20
CA TYR A 75 0.88 -15.05 3.32
C TYR A 75 -0.01 -13.88 2.92
N ALA A 76 -0.71 -14.00 1.80
CA ALA A 76 -1.64 -13.01 1.31
C ALA A 76 -3.08 -13.50 1.44
N VAL A 77 -3.98 -12.64 1.88
CA VAL A 77 -5.40 -12.96 2.02
C VAL A 77 -6.26 -11.82 1.53
N HIS A 78 -7.25 -12.16 0.72
CA HIS A 78 -8.22 -11.20 0.24
C HIS A 78 -9.25 -10.92 1.34
N LEU A 79 -9.52 -9.63 1.55
CA LEU A 79 -10.43 -9.09 2.53
C LEU A 79 -11.67 -8.52 1.84
N ALA A 80 -12.74 -8.31 2.61
CA ALA A 80 -13.92 -7.64 2.09
C ALA A 80 -13.59 -6.24 1.57
N GLY A 81 -14.36 -5.78 0.59
CA GLY A 81 -14.13 -4.47 -0.01
C GLY A 81 -12.92 -4.42 -0.95
N GLY A 82 -12.45 -5.55 -1.46
CA GLY A 82 -11.39 -5.59 -2.47
C GLY A 82 -10.01 -5.23 -1.91
N LEU A 83 -9.82 -5.26 -0.60
CA LEU A 83 -8.52 -5.09 0.03
C LEU A 83 -7.83 -6.45 0.18
N ALA A 84 -6.53 -6.45 0.40
CA ALA A 84 -5.81 -7.66 0.77
C ALA A 84 -4.77 -7.37 1.85
N ALA A 85 -4.66 -8.26 2.82
CA ALA A 85 -3.56 -8.26 3.78
C ALA A 85 -2.43 -9.16 3.27
N VAL A 86 -1.19 -8.72 3.45
CA VAL A 86 0.01 -9.50 3.16
C VAL A 86 0.91 -9.49 4.39
N LEU A 87 1.15 -10.67 4.94
CA LEU A 87 2.08 -10.90 6.03
C LEU A 87 3.36 -11.51 5.46
N VAL A 88 4.51 -11.01 5.89
CA VAL A 88 5.82 -11.49 5.47
C VAL A 88 6.55 -12.06 6.67
N GLY A 89 6.80 -13.36 6.65
CA GLY A 89 7.61 -14.06 7.64
C GLY A 89 8.93 -14.58 7.05
N PRO A 90 9.77 -15.22 7.88
CA PRO A 90 11.04 -15.80 7.45
C PRO A 90 10.84 -16.95 6.45
N ALA A 91 11.92 -17.37 5.81
CA ALA A 91 11.91 -18.63 5.05
C ALA A 91 11.45 -19.81 5.93
N ALA A 92 10.66 -20.72 5.34
CA ALA A 92 10.06 -21.88 6.02
C ALA A 92 9.14 -21.53 7.19
N TRP A 93 8.54 -20.33 7.17
CA TRP A 93 7.59 -19.89 8.19
C TRP A 93 6.38 -20.83 8.28
N ASN A 94 5.94 -21.11 9.51
CA ASN A 94 4.74 -21.92 9.76
C ASN A 94 3.47 -21.08 9.54
N VAL A 95 3.11 -20.89 8.27
CA VAL A 95 1.95 -20.08 7.87
C VAL A 95 0.65 -20.61 8.46
N ALA A 96 0.51 -21.92 8.66
CA ALA A 96 -0.69 -22.51 9.26
C ALA A 96 -0.90 -22.06 10.72
N LEU A 97 0.19 -21.97 11.50
CA LEU A 97 0.14 -21.44 12.86
C LEU A 97 -0.13 -19.94 12.86
N ALA A 98 0.61 -19.19 12.03
CA ALA A 98 0.43 -17.74 11.91
C ALA A 98 -1.00 -17.38 11.53
N ARG A 99 -1.59 -18.10 10.57
CA ARG A 99 -2.96 -17.91 10.12
C ARG A 99 -3.98 -18.07 11.26
N ARG A 100 -3.80 -19.03 12.17
CA ARG A 100 -4.71 -19.20 13.33
C ARG A 100 -4.74 -17.98 14.23
N THR A 101 -3.62 -17.27 14.33
CA THR A 101 -3.49 -16.04 15.12
C THR A 101 -3.94 -14.81 14.31
N ALA A 102 -3.64 -14.77 13.01
CA ALA A 102 -3.93 -13.64 12.13
C ALA A 102 -5.40 -13.54 11.73
N ASP A 103 -6.06 -14.65 11.39
CA ASP A 103 -7.43 -14.65 10.84
C ASP A 103 -8.46 -13.93 11.74
N PRO A 104 -8.45 -14.09 13.09
CA PRO A 104 -9.34 -13.32 13.97
C PRO A 104 -9.11 -11.82 13.90
N LEU A 105 -7.84 -11.38 13.89
CA LEU A 105 -7.44 -9.97 13.86
C LEU A 105 -7.74 -9.34 12.50
N LEU A 106 -7.49 -10.07 11.41
CA LEU A 106 -7.85 -9.67 10.06
C LEU A 106 -9.37 -9.60 9.87
N GLY A 107 -10.13 -10.38 10.64
CA GLY A 107 -11.58 -10.27 10.72
C GLY A 107 -12.07 -8.92 11.24
N GLU A 108 -11.31 -8.25 12.11
CA GLU A 108 -11.64 -6.91 12.63
C GLU A 108 -11.62 -5.84 11.51
N LEU A 109 -10.77 -6.04 10.48
CA LEU A 109 -10.64 -5.17 9.31
C LEU A 109 -11.81 -5.29 8.31
N LEU A 110 -12.69 -6.27 8.48
CA LEU A 110 -13.82 -6.53 7.57
C LEU A 110 -15.05 -5.66 7.84
N THR A 111 -14.97 -4.68 8.74
CA THR A 111 -16.05 -3.73 8.97
C THR A 111 -16.09 -2.70 7.84
N ASP A 112 -17.28 -2.43 7.28
CA ASP A 112 -17.46 -1.50 6.15
C ASP A 112 -16.88 -0.11 6.42
N GLU A 113 -16.87 0.33 7.69
CA GLU A 113 -16.28 1.59 8.14
C GLU A 113 -14.75 1.64 7.97
N LEU A 114 -14.05 0.53 8.26
CA LEU A 114 -12.60 0.40 8.09
C LEU A 114 -12.23 0.34 6.60
N ALA A 115 -13.02 -0.35 5.79
CA ALA A 115 -12.83 -0.40 4.34
C ALA A 115 -13.01 0.98 3.68
N GLU A 116 -14.03 1.75 4.08
CA GLU A 116 -14.21 3.14 3.63
C GLU A 116 -13.03 4.04 4.04
N LEU A 117 -12.50 3.86 5.25
CA LEU A 117 -11.41 4.66 5.78
C LEU A 117 -10.10 4.41 5.01
N VAL A 118 -9.82 3.16 4.66
CA VAL A 118 -8.67 2.77 3.81
C VAL A 118 -8.83 3.31 2.39
N ARG A 119 -10.02 3.23 1.81
CA ARG A 119 -10.29 3.74 0.45
C ARG A 119 -10.30 5.27 0.37
N ARG A 120 -10.39 5.96 1.51
CA ARG A 120 -10.38 7.40 1.54
C ARG A 120 -9.02 7.86 0.99
N PRO A 121 -8.99 8.62 -0.11
CA PRO A 121 -7.73 9.08 -0.66
C PRO A 121 -6.97 9.82 0.43
N ALA A 122 -5.68 9.48 0.61
CA ALA A 122 -4.78 10.30 1.40
C ALA A 122 -4.97 11.73 0.89
N ARG A 123 -5.58 12.59 1.72
CA ARG A 123 -5.78 14.00 1.34
C ARG A 123 -4.40 14.47 0.90
N PRO A 124 -4.25 15.03 -0.32
CA PRO A 124 -2.99 15.65 -0.67
C PRO A 124 -2.67 16.59 0.48
N THR A 125 -1.58 16.31 1.20
CA THR A 125 -1.07 17.20 2.20
C THR A 125 -0.76 18.45 1.41
N ALA A 126 -1.67 19.42 1.46
CA ALA A 126 -1.45 20.71 0.87
C ALA A 126 -0.25 21.26 1.63
N THR A 127 0.95 21.09 1.07
CA THR A 127 2.11 21.88 1.41
C THR A 127 1.61 23.30 1.43
N ALA A 128 1.61 23.89 2.63
CA ALA A 128 0.96 25.15 2.91
C ALA A 128 1.29 26.17 1.81
N ALA A 129 0.27 26.51 1.02
CA ALA A 129 0.32 27.69 0.19
C ALA A 129 0.38 28.88 1.16
N THR A 130 1.51 29.57 1.13
CA THR A 130 1.79 30.89 1.72
C THR A 130 0.56 31.82 1.61
N PRO A 131 0.24 32.62 2.65
CA PRO A 131 -0.99 33.41 2.68
C PRO A 131 -1.04 34.47 1.56
N PRO A 132 -2.26 34.92 1.16
CA PRO A 132 -2.44 35.85 0.07
C PRO A 132 -2.13 37.27 0.55
N GLY A 133 -1.09 37.87 -0.01
CA GLY A 133 -0.74 39.26 0.25
C GLY A 133 0.04 39.87 -0.90
N GLY A 134 -0.66 40.59 -1.79
CA GLY A 134 -0.10 41.76 -2.48
C GLY A 134 0.61 41.56 -3.82
N THR A 135 -0.12 41.94 -4.88
CA THR A 135 0.34 42.64 -6.11
C THR A 135 0.97 41.82 -7.26
N PRO A 136 0.63 42.15 -8.54
CA PRO A 136 0.86 41.28 -9.69
C PRO A 136 2.19 41.59 -10.40
N GLY A 137 2.80 40.53 -10.92
CA GLY A 137 3.96 40.61 -11.80
C GLY A 137 5.17 39.94 -11.15
N THR A 138 5.56 38.79 -11.69
CA THR A 138 6.90 38.45 -12.15
C THR A 138 6.88 36.95 -12.48
N GLY A 139 6.92 36.64 -13.78
CA GLY A 139 7.05 35.26 -14.25
C GLY A 139 8.27 34.60 -13.63
N THR A 140 8.05 33.47 -12.97
CA THR A 140 9.07 32.71 -12.27
C THR A 140 10.10 32.24 -13.28
N ARG A 141 11.37 32.59 -13.03
CA ARG A 141 12.58 32.25 -13.80
C ARG A 141 12.69 30.76 -14.22
N ALA A 142 11.96 29.87 -13.56
CA ALA A 142 11.86 28.44 -13.89
C ALA A 142 11.09 28.14 -15.20
N GLN A 143 10.24 29.06 -15.66
CA GLN A 143 9.47 28.91 -16.92
C GLN A 143 10.25 29.43 -18.14
N ALA A 144 11.25 30.30 -17.93
CA ALA A 144 12.11 30.81 -18.99
C ALA A 144 13.14 29.77 -19.50
N LEU A 145 13.56 28.81 -18.65
CA LEU A 145 14.53 27.77 -19.03
C LEU A 145 13.90 26.57 -19.78
N ARG A 146 12.58 26.38 -19.73
CA ARG A 146 11.89 25.32 -20.49
C ARG A 146 11.51 25.71 -21.92
N ALA A 147 11.44 27.00 -22.23
CA ALA A 147 11.05 27.47 -23.56
C ALA A 147 12.22 27.47 -24.57
N ASP A 148 13.47 27.51 -24.10
CA ASP A 148 14.66 27.57 -24.97
C ASP A 148 15.15 26.18 -25.42
N ALA A 149 14.88 25.13 -24.64
CA ALA A 149 15.27 23.76 -24.97
C ALA A 149 14.43 23.12 -26.10
N ILE A 150 13.24 23.68 -26.41
CA ILE A 150 12.33 23.11 -27.42
C ILE A 150 12.54 23.75 -28.80
N ARG A 151 13.22 24.90 -28.91
CA ARG A 151 13.48 25.55 -30.22
C ARG A 151 14.71 25.03 -30.96
N HIS A 152 15.63 24.31 -30.31
CA HIS A 152 16.85 23.81 -30.96
C HIS A 152 16.74 22.40 -31.57
N VAL A 153 15.61 21.70 -31.40
CA VAL A 153 15.42 20.33 -31.95
C VAL A 153 14.53 20.32 -33.21
N ALA A 154 13.98 21.47 -33.63
CA ALA A 154 13.06 21.54 -34.77
C ALA A 154 13.65 22.19 -36.05
N ARG A 155 14.97 22.44 -36.12
CA ARG A 155 15.68 22.85 -37.35
C ARG A 155 17.10 22.30 -37.39
N GLY A 156 17.34 21.32 -38.25
CA GLY A 156 18.62 20.67 -38.55
C GLY A 156 18.61 19.22 -38.06
N ASP A 157 18.54 18.19 -38.89
CA ASP A 157 18.76 18.03 -40.34
C ASP A 157 17.53 17.46 -41.05
#